data_AF-A0A969C4V9-F1
#
_entry.id   AF-A0A969C4V9-F1
#
_cell.length_a   1.000
_cell.length_b   1.000
_cell.length_c   1.000
_cell.angle_alpha   90.00
_cell.angle_beta   90.00
_cell.angle_gamma   90.00
#
_symmetry.space_group_name_H-M   'P 1'
#
loop_
_entity.id
_entity.type
_entity.pdbx_description
1 polymer ?
#
loop_
_entity_poly.entity_id
_entity_poly.type
_entity_poly.pdbx_seq_one_letter_code
_entity_poly.pdbx_strand_id
1 'polypeptide(L)'
;METTPYGYRVPETGDAAKGIGGWYEAIEFDIERLDQHNHDGTNSRQLSSSAIPTSAVVIPAADWVVDGVGYKQTLTTPAAVPEINDVSVRFYQTAPVAEVGKNAQLSFTRLTATTVDVFCSDNTAAFVMVLR
;
A
#
# COMPACT_ATOMS: atom_id res chain seq x y z
N MET A 1 -4.74 38.38 3.71
CA MET A 1 -5.22 37.19 2.98
C MET A 1 -4.20 36.08 3.13
N GLU A 2 -4.50 35.09 3.97
CA GLU A 2 -3.61 33.93 4.17
C GLU A 2 -3.89 32.84 3.14
N THR A 3 -2.82 32.38 2.48
CA THR A 3 -2.80 31.16 1.68
C THR A 3 -2.26 30.02 2.52
N THR A 4 -3.01 28.92 2.58
CA THR A 4 -2.54 27.68 3.21
C THR A 4 -1.32 27.12 2.47
N PRO A 5 -0.58 26.18 3.08
CA PRO A 5 0.56 25.51 2.45
C PRO A 5 0.25 24.76 1.13
N TYR A 6 -1.03 24.61 0.78
CA TYR A 6 -1.50 23.94 -0.45
C TYR A 6 -2.20 24.91 -1.42
N GLY A 7 -2.05 26.22 -1.19
CA GLY A 7 -2.57 27.26 -2.06
C GLY A 7 -4.08 27.48 -1.95
N TYR A 8 -4.73 27.01 -0.88
CA TYR A 8 -6.11 27.40 -0.56
C TYR A 8 -6.09 28.79 0.07
N ARG A 9 -6.95 29.71 -0.39
CA ARG A 9 -7.16 30.99 0.29
C ARG A 9 -8.14 30.78 1.42
N VAL A 10 -7.75 31.14 2.64
CA VAL A 10 -8.65 31.12 3.79
C VAL A 10 -9.42 32.43 3.79
N PRO A 11 -10.77 32.41 3.78
CA PRO A 11 -11.58 33.61 3.97
C PRO A 11 -11.28 34.23 5.33
N GLU A 12 -11.10 35.54 5.38
CA GLU A 12 -10.79 36.24 6.61
C GLU A 12 -12.06 36.57 7.40
N THR A 13 -11.93 36.67 8.73
CA THR A 13 -13.04 37.05 9.59
C THR A 13 -13.48 38.48 9.26
N GLY A 14 -14.68 38.63 8.69
CA GLY A 14 -15.19 39.92 8.23
C GLY A 14 -15.32 40.04 6.71
N ASP A 15 -14.90 39.03 5.94
CA ASP A 15 -15.18 38.97 4.51
C ASP A 15 -16.70 38.91 4.28
N ALA A 16 -17.25 40.00 3.74
CA ALA A 16 -18.67 40.10 3.46
C ALA A 16 -19.02 39.18 2.28
N ALA A 17 -19.85 38.16 2.52
CA ALA A 17 -20.59 37.51 1.45
C ALA A 17 -21.45 38.60 0.78
N LYS A 18 -20.97 39.16 -0.33
CA LYS A 18 -21.55 40.37 -0.90
C LYS A 18 -22.83 40.03 -1.68
N GLY A 19 -23.94 39.94 -0.95
CA GLY A 19 -25.30 39.90 -1.49
C GLY A 19 -25.87 38.50 -1.70
N ILE A 20 -27.06 38.30 -1.11
CA ILE A 20 -28.04 37.20 -1.24
C ILE A 20 -27.51 35.92 -1.90
N GLY A 21 -26.97 35.00 -1.10
CA GLY A 21 -26.86 33.60 -1.54
C GLY A 21 -25.51 32.91 -1.36
N GLY A 22 -24.51 33.53 -0.73
CA GLY A 22 -23.38 32.83 -0.05
C GLY A 22 -22.41 32.04 -0.94
N TRP A 23 -21.10 32.29 -0.80
CA TRP A 23 -19.99 31.36 -1.11
C TRP A 23 -19.84 30.74 -2.52
N TYR A 24 -20.81 30.85 -3.44
CA TYR A 24 -20.83 29.99 -4.64
C TYR A 24 -19.81 30.37 -5.72
N GLU A 25 -19.49 31.64 -5.97
CA GLU A 25 -18.51 31.99 -7.03
C GLU A 25 -17.06 31.61 -6.65
N ALA A 26 -16.73 31.60 -5.34
CA ALA A 26 -15.44 31.11 -4.87
C ALA A 26 -15.38 29.56 -4.90
N ILE A 27 -16.53 28.89 -4.80
CA ILE A 27 -16.66 27.44 -4.95
C ILE A 27 -16.64 27.02 -6.43
N GLU A 28 -17.19 27.83 -7.36
CA GLU A 28 -17.07 27.56 -8.80
C GLU A 28 -15.62 27.67 -9.28
N PHE A 29 -14.79 28.52 -8.66
CA PHE A 29 -13.34 28.54 -8.91
C PHE A 29 -12.64 27.24 -8.44
N ASP A 30 -13.18 26.55 -7.43
CA ASP A 30 -12.67 25.24 -6.99
C ASP A 30 -13.07 24.10 -7.97
N ILE A 31 -14.15 24.25 -8.74
CA ILE A 31 -14.56 23.25 -9.75
C ILE A 31 -13.60 23.23 -10.94
N GLU A 32 -13.11 24.39 -11.40
CA GLU A 32 -12.11 24.44 -12.49
C GLU A 32 -10.73 23.90 -12.06
N ARG A 33 -10.43 23.82 -10.76
CA ARG A 33 -9.15 23.29 -10.24
C ARG A 33 -9.13 21.78 -10.00
N LEU A 34 -10.29 21.12 -9.98
CA LEU A 34 -10.39 19.65 -10.01
C LEU A 34 -9.86 19.08 -11.35
N ASP A 35 -10.10 19.80 -12.45
CA ASP A 35 -9.54 19.49 -13.78
C ASP A 35 -8.14 20.09 -14.01
N GLN A 36 -7.75 21.12 -13.27
CA GLN A 36 -6.42 21.72 -13.36
C GLN A 36 -5.52 21.31 -12.19
N HIS A 37 -5.10 20.06 -12.18
CA HIS A 37 -3.86 19.69 -11.50
C HIS A 37 -2.72 19.59 -12.52
N ASN A 38 -1.60 20.24 -12.24
CA ASN A 38 -0.37 20.09 -13.00
C ASN A 38 0.57 19.14 -12.24
N HIS A 39 1.14 18.16 -12.95
CA HIS A 39 2.11 17.20 -12.40
C HIS A 39 3.51 17.83 -12.19
N ASP A 40 3.58 19.12 -11.88
CA ASP A 40 4.82 19.89 -11.74
C ASP A 40 5.16 20.23 -10.27
N GLY A 41 4.38 19.73 -9.32
CA GLY A 41 4.60 19.98 -7.89
C GLY A 41 4.00 21.28 -7.35
N THR A 42 3.40 22.13 -8.19
CA THR A 42 2.86 23.45 -7.80
C THR A 42 1.49 23.33 -7.15
N ASN A 43 0.63 22.43 -7.65
CA ASN A 43 -0.67 22.14 -7.04
C ASN A 43 -0.94 20.62 -6.85
N SER A 44 0.04 19.77 -7.17
CA SER A 44 0.06 18.36 -6.84
C SER A 44 1.21 18.09 -5.87
N ARG A 45 0.96 17.37 -4.77
CA ARG A 45 2.05 16.95 -3.88
C ARG A 45 2.53 15.57 -4.33
N GLN A 46 3.83 15.45 -4.61
CA GLN A 46 4.44 14.15 -4.82
C GLN A 46 4.21 13.28 -3.56
N LEU A 47 3.57 12.13 -3.73
CA LEU A 47 3.48 11.12 -2.68
C LEU A 47 4.91 10.66 -2.36
N SER A 48 5.34 10.83 -1.11
CA SER A 48 6.64 10.31 -0.70
C SER A 48 6.60 8.78 -0.76
N SER A 49 7.74 8.15 -1.03
CA SER A 49 7.84 6.68 -0.99
C SER A 49 7.44 6.10 0.38
N SER A 50 7.56 6.89 1.45
CA SER A 50 7.06 6.54 2.79
C SER A 50 5.53 6.52 2.93
N ALA A 51 4.79 7.07 1.96
CA ALA A 51 3.33 6.95 1.90
C ALA A 51 2.87 5.60 1.35
N ILE A 52 3.79 4.79 0.77
CA ILE A 52 3.51 3.42 0.34
C ILE A 52 3.85 2.49 1.51
N PRO A 53 2.85 1.94 2.23
CA PRO A 53 3.11 1.07 3.36
C PRO A 53 3.87 -0.17 2.90
N THR A 54 5.14 -0.28 3.28
CA THR A 54 5.93 -1.49 3.06
C THR A 54 5.91 -2.32 4.33
N SER A 55 5.65 -3.60 4.20
CA SER A 55 5.63 -4.54 5.33
C SER A 55 6.21 -5.89 4.92
N ALA A 56 6.68 -6.66 5.89
CA ALA A 56 7.27 -7.96 5.62
C ALA A 56 6.88 -8.99 6.68
N VAL A 57 6.71 -10.23 6.25
CA VAL A 57 6.45 -11.40 7.10
C VAL A 57 7.50 -12.46 6.81
N VAL A 58 8.16 -12.95 7.86
CA VAL A 58 9.15 -14.02 7.75
C VAL A 58 8.43 -15.37 7.64
N ILE A 59 8.91 -16.21 6.74
CA ILE A 59 8.44 -17.57 6.47
C ILE A 59 9.61 -18.50 6.80
N PRO A 60 9.75 -18.94 8.06
CA PRO A 60 10.86 -19.80 8.46
C PRO A 60 10.66 -21.23 7.94
N ALA A 61 11.76 -21.89 7.57
CA ALA A 61 11.73 -23.27 7.07
C ALA A 61 11.10 -24.27 8.06
N ALA A 62 11.22 -24.01 9.36
CA ALA A 62 10.72 -24.92 10.39
C ALA A 62 9.18 -24.98 10.50
N ASP A 63 8.46 -24.00 9.96
CA ASP A 63 7.01 -23.84 10.17
C ASP A 63 6.17 -24.40 9.01
N TRP A 64 6.81 -24.95 7.98
CA TRP A 64 6.12 -25.61 6.87
C TRP A 64 5.39 -26.86 7.34
N VAL A 65 4.08 -26.92 7.07
CA VAL A 65 3.23 -28.07 7.39
C VAL A 65 2.90 -28.83 6.11
N VAL A 66 2.86 -30.17 6.16
CA VAL A 66 2.49 -31.01 5.01
C VAL A 66 1.05 -30.72 4.58
N ASP A 67 0.86 -30.45 3.28
CA ASP A 67 -0.45 -30.22 2.66
C ASP A 67 -0.53 -30.96 1.31
N GLY A 68 -1.10 -32.17 1.34
CA GLY A 68 -1.20 -33.03 0.17
C GLY A 68 0.17 -33.44 -0.38
N VAL A 69 0.51 -32.94 -1.58
CA VAL A 69 1.79 -33.23 -2.28
C VAL A 69 2.87 -32.19 -2.02
N GLY A 70 2.57 -31.13 -1.25
CA GLY A 70 3.51 -30.07 -0.94
C GLY A 70 3.44 -29.64 0.52
N TYR A 71 3.85 -28.41 0.77
CA TYR A 71 3.88 -27.80 2.09
C TYR A 71 3.13 -26.48 2.09
N LYS A 72 2.58 -26.12 3.24
CA LYS A 72 1.78 -24.93 3.46
C LYS A 72 2.17 -24.22 4.74
N GLN A 73 2.11 -22.90 4.73
CA GLN A 73 2.17 -22.07 5.93
C GLN A 73 1.10 -20.98 5.86
N THR A 74 0.32 -20.83 6.93
CA THR A 74 -0.64 -19.74 7.07
C THR A 74 0.06 -18.52 7.66
N LEU A 75 -0.05 -17.37 6.99
CA LEU A 75 0.58 -16.12 7.40
C LEU A 75 -0.48 -15.05 7.63
N THR A 76 -0.24 -14.21 8.62
CA THR A 76 -1.03 -13.01 8.87
C THR A 76 -0.27 -11.79 8.35
N THR A 77 -0.93 -10.93 7.58
CA THR A 77 -0.35 -9.68 7.12
C THR A 77 -0.07 -8.75 8.30
N PRO A 78 0.98 -7.91 8.24
CA PRO A 78 1.24 -6.95 9.31
C PRO A 78 0.13 -5.90 9.37
N ALA A 79 -0.12 -5.32 10.57
CA ALA A 79 -1.24 -4.41 10.81
C ALA A 79 -1.26 -3.16 9.90
N ALA A 80 -0.12 -2.79 9.31
CA ALA A 80 -0.03 -1.71 8.33
C ALA A 80 -0.66 -2.05 6.96
N VAL A 81 -1.02 -3.31 6.73
CA VAL A 81 -1.68 -3.81 5.51
C VAL A 81 -3.04 -4.41 5.89
N PRO A 82 -4.12 -3.60 5.87
CA PRO A 82 -5.45 -4.03 6.30
C PRO A 82 -6.16 -4.94 5.29
N GLU A 83 -5.77 -4.89 4.00
CA GLU A 83 -6.27 -5.77 2.94
C GLU A 83 -5.13 -6.15 2.00
N ILE A 84 -4.97 -7.45 1.75
CA ILE A 84 -3.86 -7.95 0.92
C ILE A 84 -4.02 -7.63 -0.56
N ASN A 85 -5.25 -7.42 -1.03
CA ASN A 85 -5.50 -7.05 -2.43
C ASN A 85 -5.10 -5.60 -2.77
N ASP A 86 -4.86 -4.76 -1.76
CA ASP A 86 -4.48 -3.36 -1.95
C ASP A 86 -2.97 -3.18 -2.16
N VAL A 87 -2.20 -4.27 -2.07
CA VAL A 87 -0.74 -4.27 -2.13
C VAL A 87 -0.21 -5.31 -3.11
N SER A 88 0.97 -5.03 -3.65
CA SER A 88 1.78 -6.01 -4.36
C SER A 88 2.48 -6.95 -3.36
N VAL A 89 2.45 -8.25 -3.66
CA VAL A 89 3.10 -9.29 -2.85
C VAL A 89 4.31 -9.84 -3.61
N ARG A 90 5.46 -9.91 -2.93
CA ARG A 90 6.70 -10.48 -3.47
C ARG A 90 7.32 -11.42 -2.45
N PHE A 91 7.94 -12.49 -2.93
CA PHE A 91 8.64 -13.46 -2.08
C PHE A 91 10.14 -13.39 -2.36
N TYR A 92 10.94 -13.37 -1.31
CA TYR A 92 12.40 -13.45 -1.40
C TYR A 92 12.89 -14.60 -0.52
N GLN A 93 13.79 -15.41 -1.05
CA GLN A 93 14.45 -16.45 -0.27
C GLN A 93 15.50 -15.81 0.64
N THR A 94 15.49 -16.16 1.93
CA THR A 94 16.31 -15.48 2.96
C THR A 94 17.54 -16.27 3.41
N ALA A 95 17.58 -17.58 3.12
CA ALA A 95 18.71 -18.44 3.44
C ALA A 95 19.53 -18.79 2.19
N PRO A 96 20.87 -18.91 2.30
CA PRO A 96 21.66 -19.62 1.32
C PRO A 96 21.31 -21.10 1.46
N VAL A 97 20.26 -21.55 0.77
CA VAL A 97 20.02 -22.98 0.62
C VAL A 97 21.22 -23.51 -0.18
N ALA A 98 21.71 -24.70 0.15
CA ALA A 98 22.84 -25.38 -0.47
C ALA A 98 22.65 -25.70 -1.98
N GLU A 99 21.70 -25.03 -2.61
CA GLU A 99 21.07 -25.30 -3.89
C GLU A 99 21.02 -23.99 -4.69
N VAL A 100 22.17 -23.33 -4.84
CA VAL A 100 22.32 -22.16 -5.70
C VAL A 100 21.95 -22.56 -7.14
N GLY A 101 20.98 -21.87 -7.73
CA GLY A 101 20.53 -22.09 -9.11
C GLY A 101 19.26 -22.94 -9.28
N LYS A 102 18.59 -23.33 -8.19
CA LYS A 102 17.25 -23.95 -8.27
C LYS A 102 16.14 -22.89 -8.17
N ASN A 103 15.05 -23.11 -8.90
CA ASN A 103 13.85 -22.28 -8.82
C ASN A 103 12.91 -22.85 -7.74
N ALA A 104 12.51 -22.01 -6.78
CA ALA A 104 11.41 -22.34 -5.88
C ALA A 104 10.09 -21.93 -6.53
N GLN A 105 9.12 -22.86 -6.58
CA GLN A 105 7.74 -22.53 -6.95
C GLN A 105 6.95 -22.22 -5.68
N LEU A 106 6.52 -20.97 -5.57
CA LEU A 106 5.58 -20.53 -4.55
C LEU A 106 4.27 -20.13 -5.19
N SER A 107 3.19 -20.44 -4.51
CA SER A 107 1.86 -19.90 -4.77
C SER A 107 1.23 -19.51 -3.44
N PHE A 108 0.20 -18.69 -3.47
CA PHE A 108 -0.56 -18.39 -2.26
C PHE A 108 -2.04 -18.20 -2.57
N THR A 109 -2.86 -18.44 -1.56
CA THR A 109 -4.31 -18.21 -1.61
C THR A 109 -4.72 -17.33 -0.45
N ARG A 110 -5.55 -16.33 -0.74
CA ARG A 110 -6.15 -15.48 0.29
C ARG A 110 -7.23 -16.24 1.05
N LEU A 111 -7.15 -16.23 2.39
CA LEU A 111 -8.17 -16.77 3.27
C LEU A 111 -9.10 -15.67 3.78
N THR A 112 -8.52 -14.56 4.25
CA THR A 112 -9.24 -13.35 4.69
C THR A 112 -8.52 -12.10 4.18
N ALA A 113 -9.03 -10.90 4.51
CA ALA A 113 -8.37 -9.64 4.19
C ALA A 113 -6.91 -9.58 4.67
N THR A 114 -6.59 -10.22 5.79
CA THR A 114 -5.27 -10.17 6.44
C THR A 114 -4.60 -11.52 6.61
N THR A 115 -5.11 -12.58 5.98
CA THR A 115 -4.50 -13.92 6.10
C THR A 115 -4.40 -14.64 4.76
N VAL A 116 -3.27 -15.33 4.57
CA VAL A 116 -2.98 -16.13 3.38
C VAL A 116 -2.44 -17.49 3.76
N ASP A 117 -2.76 -18.47 2.93
CA ASP A 117 -2.00 -19.72 2.85
C ASP A 117 -0.95 -19.59 1.74
N VAL A 118 0.32 -19.78 2.09
CA VAL A 118 1.43 -19.87 1.13
C VAL A 118 1.78 -21.33 0.96
N PHE A 119 2.04 -21.75 -0.28
CA PHE A 119 2.38 -23.11 -0.65
C PHE A 119 3.79 -23.17 -1.23
N CYS A 120 4.52 -24.23 -0.90
CA CYS A 120 5.86 -24.49 -1.42
C CYS A 120 6.07 -25.99 -1.65
N SER A 121 6.92 -26.35 -2.62
CA SER A 121 7.36 -27.73 -2.84
C SER A 121 8.52 -28.17 -1.94
N ASP A 122 9.15 -27.24 -1.21
CA ASP A 122 10.35 -27.46 -0.40
C ASP A 122 10.15 -26.88 1.02
N ASN A 123 10.19 -27.74 2.04
CA ASN A 123 10.07 -27.34 3.43
C ASN A 123 11.40 -26.98 4.10
N THR A 124 12.51 -27.04 3.38
CA THR A 124 13.84 -26.67 3.91
C THR A 124 14.20 -25.21 3.63
N ALA A 125 13.46 -24.56 2.75
CA ALA A 125 13.70 -23.18 2.35
C ALA A 125 12.98 -22.19 3.26
N ALA A 126 13.68 -21.10 3.62
CA ALA A 126 13.11 -19.96 4.32
C ALA A 126 12.93 -18.78 3.36
N PHE A 127 11.82 -18.05 3.53
CA PHE A 127 11.45 -16.92 2.70
C PHE A 127 11.05 -15.71 3.54
N VAL A 128 10.86 -14.58 2.86
CA VAL A 128 10.17 -13.40 3.37
C VAL A 128 9.13 -12.99 2.35
N MET A 129 7.90 -12.79 2.81
CA MET A 129 6.83 -12.17 2.05
C MET A 129 6.89 -10.66 2.27
N VAL A 130 7.07 -9.89 1.20
CA VAL A 130 7.11 -8.43 1.21
C VAL A 130 5.84 -7.90 0.56
N LEU A 131 5.17 -6.97 1.25
CA LEU A 131 3.94 -6.30 0.84
C LEU A 131 4.25 -4.82 0.57
N ARG A 132 3.87 -4.30 -0.60
CA ARG A 132 4.13 -2.91 -1.04
C ARG A 132 3.03 -2.36 -1.93
#